data_AF-A0A5N6EPZ3-F1
#
_entry.id   AF-A0A5N6EPZ3-F1
#
_cell.length_a   1.000
_cell.length_b   1.000
_cell.length_c   1.000
_cell.angle_alpha   90.00
_cell.angle_beta   90.00
_cell.angle_gamma   90.00
#
_symmetry.space_group_name_H-M   'P 1'
#
loop_
_entity.id
_entity.type
_entity.pdbx_description
1 polymer ?
#
loop_
_entity_poly.entity_id
_entity_poly.type
_entity_poly.pdbx_seq_one_letter_code
_entity_poly.pdbx_strand_id
1 'polypeptide(L)'
;MSDPQCEHCKVESQDQHQSTHMPSDHLEAVRSNWCLNTKSQMCVIWLLEAESPKIREVGHPFVHSLFSEKANRHLGERRAVFYANRAKDGMAAVVKLRFQLHSMWLYEPEEYAHRIEWSKRIFRDEIRALRLLEPLRETPTLYDYGVLEQDDRHDYPGGFISAIAMSRMPGKPATDYPDLSDVEGESLKRKVLQILEDIRLLGWELYDGEPDNIVYDRLTGTVSITCIAYGADKPTDRPITERDGFLRILGQNLWWT
;
A
#
# COMPACT_ATOMS: atom_id res chain seq x y z
N MET A 1 38.92 21.80 15.98
CA MET A 1 38.50 23.16 16.36
C MET A 1 38.12 23.85 15.06
N SER A 2 36.94 24.38 14.77
CA SER A 2 35.62 24.47 15.38
C SER A 2 34.70 24.99 14.24
N ASP A 3 33.38 24.89 14.38
CA ASP A 3 32.32 25.32 13.44
C ASP A 3 32.53 26.62 12.65
N PRO A 4 31.79 26.78 11.54
CA PRO A 4 31.17 28.06 11.23
C PRO A 4 29.64 28.01 11.22
N GLN A 5 29.10 29.01 11.89
CA GLN A 5 27.70 29.35 12.09
C GLN A 5 26.98 29.78 10.82
N CYS A 6 25.67 29.59 10.89
CA CYS A 6 24.60 30.03 10.01
C CYS A 6 24.39 31.56 10.07
N GLU A 7 24.33 32.25 8.93
CA GLU A 7 23.79 33.62 8.84
C GLU A 7 23.05 33.88 7.50
N HIS A 8 21.73 34.09 7.65
CA HIS A 8 20.89 35.14 7.05
C HIS A 8 20.37 35.04 5.60
N CYS A 9 19.09 34.63 5.50
CA CYS A 9 18.13 35.10 4.50
C CYS A 9 17.70 36.55 4.81
N LYS A 10 17.69 37.42 3.80
CA LYS A 10 17.02 38.73 3.84
C LYS A 10 15.55 38.59 3.41
N VAL A 11 14.66 39.22 4.17
CA VAL A 11 13.27 39.52 3.81
C VAL A 11 13.20 41.02 3.55
N GLU A 12 12.54 41.43 2.46
CA GLU A 12 12.04 42.79 2.28
C GLU A 12 10.51 42.77 2.32
N SER A 13 9.97 43.65 3.17
CA SER A 13 8.57 43.93 3.44
C SER A 13 8.23 45.35 2.96
N GLN A 14 7.01 45.56 2.47
CA GLN A 14 6.27 46.85 2.59
C GLN A 14 4.77 46.49 2.74
N ASP A 15 4.13 46.71 3.90
CA ASP A 15 3.49 47.96 4.41
C ASP A 15 2.31 48.45 3.52
N GLN A 16 1.10 48.81 3.97
CA GLN A 16 0.67 49.47 5.21
C GLN A 16 -0.88 49.49 5.43
N HIS A 17 -1.28 49.43 6.71
CA HIS A 17 -2.35 50.14 7.45
C HIS A 17 -3.86 50.07 7.11
N GLN A 18 -4.69 49.64 8.08
CA GLN A 18 -5.38 50.55 9.04
C GLN A 18 -5.97 49.80 10.26
N SER A 19 -6.13 50.53 11.37
CA SER A 19 -6.25 50.07 12.77
C SER A 19 -7.58 50.46 13.42
N THR A 20 -8.14 49.58 14.28
CA THR A 20 -8.88 49.95 15.51
C THR A 20 -8.74 48.84 16.59
N HIS A 21 -8.29 49.23 17.80
CA HIS A 21 -8.13 48.52 19.10
C HIS A 21 -9.39 47.76 19.61
N MET A 22 -9.42 46.73 20.49
CA MET A 22 -8.58 45.89 21.40
C MET A 22 -9.54 44.83 22.06
N PRO A 23 -9.17 43.82 22.88
CA PRO A 23 -7.85 43.18 23.16
C PRO A 23 -7.84 41.62 23.15
N SER A 24 -6.62 41.09 23.25
CA SER A 24 -6.22 39.80 23.87
C SER A 24 -6.54 38.47 23.19
N ASP A 25 -5.45 37.88 22.72
CA ASP A 25 -5.16 36.45 22.57
C ASP A 25 -5.60 35.71 21.31
N HIS A 26 -4.57 35.12 20.70
CA HIS A 26 -4.55 34.15 19.61
C HIS A 26 -4.73 34.69 18.19
N LEU A 27 -3.60 34.98 17.54
CA LEU A 27 -3.30 34.55 16.17
C LEU A 27 -1.79 34.62 15.94
N GLU A 28 -1.15 33.46 15.81
CA GLU A 28 -0.23 33.11 14.71
C GLU A 28 0.56 31.83 15.06
N ALA A 29 0.45 30.83 14.17
CA ALA A 29 1.54 29.99 13.67
C ALA A 29 1.04 28.56 13.37
N VAL A 30 0.52 28.31 12.16
CA VAL A 30 0.73 27.01 11.48
C VAL A 30 0.90 27.23 9.98
N ARG A 31 2.01 27.89 9.61
CA ARG A 31 2.76 27.51 8.40
C ARG A 31 3.97 26.75 8.90
N SER A 32 4.32 25.69 8.17
CA SER A 32 5.53 24.87 8.36
C SER A 32 5.45 23.86 9.52
N ASN A 33 5.04 22.63 9.21
CA ASN A 33 5.56 21.41 9.84
C ASN A 33 5.17 20.17 9.02
N TRP A 34 5.69 20.09 7.80
CA TRP A 34 5.93 18.80 7.16
C TRP A 34 7.35 18.38 7.54
N CYS A 35 7.50 17.90 8.76
CA CYS A 35 8.68 17.18 9.20
C CYS A 35 8.19 15.95 9.93
N LEU A 36 8.30 14.82 9.23
CA LEU A 36 8.61 13.49 9.74
C LEU A 36 8.92 13.50 11.23
N ASN A 37 7.89 13.39 12.07
CA ASN A 37 8.08 13.17 13.48
C ASN A 37 7.85 11.68 13.73
N THR A 38 8.98 10.99 13.74
CA THR A 38 9.20 9.60 14.10
C THR A 38 8.64 9.30 15.50
N LYS A 39 7.32 9.08 15.56
CA LYS A 39 6.66 8.32 16.64
C LYS A 39 6.24 6.91 16.18
N SER A 40 6.79 6.42 15.06
CA SER A 40 6.53 5.08 14.51
C SER A 40 7.23 3.93 15.27
N GLN A 41 7.54 4.11 16.55
CA GLN A 41 8.17 3.09 17.41
C GLN A 41 7.31 2.66 18.61
N MET A 42 6.06 3.12 18.73
CA MET A 42 5.14 2.60 19.75
C MET A 42 4.07 1.71 19.11
N CYS A 43 4.16 0.41 19.39
CA CYS A 43 3.08 -0.56 19.24
C CYS A 43 2.47 -0.64 17.84
N VAL A 44 3.24 -1.07 16.84
CA VAL A 44 2.60 -1.73 15.70
C VAL A 44 2.19 -3.11 16.22
N ILE A 45 0.96 -3.16 16.75
CA ILE A 45 0.18 -4.37 16.97
C ILE A 45 0.53 -5.13 18.28
N TRP A 46 -0.10 -4.71 19.39
CA TRP A 46 -0.71 -5.71 20.27
C TRP A 46 -1.68 -6.49 19.38
N LEU A 47 -1.21 -7.65 18.92
CA LEU A 47 -1.88 -8.54 17.99
C LEU A 47 -3.20 -8.95 18.59
N LEU A 48 -4.29 -8.31 18.17
CA LEU A 48 -5.58 -8.98 18.10
C LEU A 48 -6.04 -9.54 19.45
N GLU A 49 -5.69 -8.89 20.56
CA GLU A 49 -6.09 -9.33 21.89
C GLU A 49 -7.31 -8.57 22.38
N ALA A 50 -8.35 -9.38 22.64
CA ALA A 50 -9.52 -9.14 23.46
C ALA A 50 -10.66 -8.27 22.88
N GLU A 51 -11.78 -8.95 22.59
CA GLU A 51 -13.15 -8.40 22.50
C GLU A 51 -13.68 -7.93 21.14
N SER A 52 -13.48 -8.73 20.08
CA SER A 52 -14.45 -8.78 18.98
C SER A 52 -14.69 -10.22 18.47
N PRO A 53 -15.94 -10.60 18.11
CA PRO A 53 -16.36 -12.00 18.12
C PRO A 53 -15.87 -12.85 16.93
N LYS A 54 -14.95 -12.35 16.09
CA LYS A 54 -14.55 -13.02 14.84
C LYS A 54 -13.07 -12.96 14.47
N ILE A 55 -12.18 -12.73 15.43
CA ILE A 55 -10.76 -13.05 15.27
C ILE A 55 -10.42 -14.07 16.36
N ARG A 56 -10.65 -15.34 16.06
CA ARG A 56 -10.37 -16.44 16.98
C ARG A 56 -8.91 -16.86 16.83
N GLU A 57 -8.17 -16.71 17.93
CA GLU A 57 -6.88 -17.32 18.29
C GLU A 57 -6.37 -18.44 17.37
N VAL A 58 -5.73 -18.13 16.24
CA VAL A 58 -4.72 -19.00 15.62
C VAL A 58 -3.67 -18.15 14.89
N GLY A 59 -2.48 -18.01 15.46
CA GLY A 59 -1.25 -17.74 14.70
C GLY A 59 -1.03 -16.31 14.17
N HIS A 60 -1.07 -15.33 15.07
CA HIS A 60 -0.82 -13.93 14.80
C HIS A 60 0.56 -13.60 14.18
N PRO A 61 0.68 -12.76 13.14
CA PRO A 61 1.99 -12.42 12.56
C PRO A 61 2.76 -11.37 13.38
N PHE A 62 3.97 -11.68 13.84
CA PHE A 62 4.90 -10.72 14.45
C PHE A 62 5.32 -9.68 13.42
N VAL A 63 4.91 -8.43 13.58
CA VAL A 63 5.28 -7.35 12.66
C VAL A 63 6.66 -6.81 12.98
N HIS A 64 7.52 -6.75 11.97
CA HIS A 64 8.93 -6.40 12.09
C HIS A 64 9.22 -4.98 11.64
N SER A 65 8.84 -4.64 10.41
CA SER A 65 9.25 -3.38 9.78
C SER A 65 8.19 -2.89 8.81
N LEU A 66 7.99 -1.57 8.78
CA LEU A 66 7.22 -0.91 7.74
C LEU A 66 7.96 -1.04 6.41
N PHE A 67 7.32 -1.64 5.41
CA PHE A 67 7.83 -1.77 4.05
C PHE A 67 7.42 -0.58 3.19
N SER A 68 6.15 -0.19 3.25
CA SER A 68 5.62 0.91 2.45
C SER A 68 4.44 1.57 3.14
N GLU A 69 4.33 2.88 2.99
CA GLU A 69 3.17 3.64 3.45
C GLU A 69 2.79 4.68 2.40
N LYS A 70 1.52 4.67 1.99
CA LYS A 70 0.97 5.61 0.99
C LYS A 70 -0.40 6.11 1.45
N ALA A 71 -0.64 7.41 1.33
CA ALA A 71 -1.96 7.99 1.50
C ALA A 71 -2.67 8.10 0.15
N ASN A 72 -3.86 7.52 0.02
CA ASN A 72 -4.70 7.63 -1.16
C ASN A 72 -5.96 8.44 -0.82
N ARG A 73 -5.89 9.75 -1.09
CA ARG A 73 -7.01 10.69 -0.86
C ARG A 73 -8.19 10.49 -1.82
N HIS A 74 -7.99 9.78 -2.93
CA HIS A 74 -9.09 9.40 -3.82
C HIS A 74 -9.95 8.29 -3.23
N LEU A 75 -9.32 7.34 -2.54
CA LEU A 75 -10.01 6.26 -1.84
C LEU A 75 -10.34 6.60 -0.37
N GLY A 76 -9.84 7.73 0.13
CA GLY A 76 -9.97 8.11 1.53
C GLY A 76 -9.33 7.12 2.48
N GLU A 77 -8.18 6.55 2.09
CA GLU A 77 -7.44 5.58 2.91
C GLU A 77 -5.95 5.96 3.03
N ARG A 78 -5.35 5.63 4.17
CA ARG A 78 -3.90 5.50 4.34
C ARG A 78 -3.56 4.02 4.39
N ARG A 79 -2.65 3.57 3.53
CA ARG A 79 -2.25 2.17 3.41
C ARG A 79 -0.84 2.00 3.94
N ALA A 80 -0.67 1.11 4.91
CA ALA A 80 0.62 0.71 5.44
C ALA A 80 0.83 -0.79 5.21
N VAL A 81 2.00 -1.16 4.72
CA VAL A 81 2.40 -2.53 4.44
C VAL A 81 3.60 -2.85 5.31
N PHE A 82 3.54 -3.95 6.04
CA PHE A 82 4.56 -4.39 6.96
C PHE A 82 5.09 -5.76 6.59
N TYR A 83 6.39 -5.97 6.78
CA TYR A 83 6.94 -7.31 6.86
C TYR A 83 6.67 -7.91 8.24
N ALA A 84 6.34 -9.19 8.25
CA ALA A 84 5.98 -9.92 9.46
C ALA A 84 6.41 -11.39 9.38
N ASN A 85 6.34 -12.11 10.49
CA ASN A 85 6.48 -13.57 10.53
C ASN A 85 5.27 -14.19 11.23
N ARG A 86 4.66 -15.21 10.63
CA ARG A 86 3.51 -15.90 11.23
C ARG A 86 3.91 -16.58 12.55
N ALA A 87 3.23 -16.31 13.67
CA ALA A 87 3.65 -16.84 14.97
C ALA A 87 3.65 -18.37 15.06
N LYS A 88 2.77 -19.03 14.31
CA LYS A 88 2.60 -20.49 14.37
C LYS A 88 3.86 -21.24 13.93
N ASP A 89 4.57 -20.76 12.91
CA ASP A 89 5.64 -21.49 12.24
C ASP A 89 6.81 -20.61 11.75
N GLY A 90 6.77 -19.31 12.04
CA GLY A 90 7.82 -18.37 11.66
C GLY A 90 7.87 -18.05 10.16
N MET A 91 6.89 -18.48 9.37
CA MET A 91 6.89 -18.20 7.93
C MET A 91 6.77 -16.71 7.64
N ALA A 92 7.57 -16.24 6.68
CA ALA A 92 7.57 -14.84 6.26
C ALA A 92 6.20 -14.43 5.69
N ALA A 93 5.70 -13.30 6.17
CA ALA A 93 4.40 -12.76 5.86
C ALA A 93 4.48 -11.26 5.53
N VAL A 94 3.41 -10.77 4.92
CA VAL A 94 3.13 -9.36 4.72
C VAL A 94 1.79 -9.05 5.37
N VAL A 95 1.74 -7.97 6.15
CA VAL A 95 0.50 -7.43 6.72
C VAL A 95 0.21 -6.09 6.07
N LYS A 96 -0.93 -5.99 5.38
CA LYS A 96 -1.43 -4.75 4.77
C LYS A 96 -2.56 -4.21 5.61
N LEU A 97 -2.41 -2.99 6.11
CA LEU A 97 -3.42 -2.24 6.84
C LEU A 97 -3.89 -1.06 5.98
N ARG A 98 -5.20 -0.86 5.92
CA ARG A 98 -5.85 0.27 5.25
C ARG A 98 -6.67 1.02 6.28
N PHE A 99 -6.18 2.18 6.71
CA PHE A 99 -6.83 3.07 7.67
C PHE A 99 -7.76 4.01 6.92
N GLN A 100 -9.01 4.10 7.34
CA GLN A 100 -9.92 5.13 6.86
C GLN A 100 -9.42 6.51 7.27
N LEU A 101 -9.37 7.45 6.32
CA LEU A 101 -9.09 8.85 6.57
C LEU A 101 -10.36 9.61 6.94
N HIS A 102 -10.21 10.65 7.77
CA HIS A 102 -11.29 11.58 8.05
C HIS A 102 -11.70 12.32 6.76
N SER A 103 -13.01 12.56 6.59
CA SER A 103 -13.58 13.26 5.43
C SER A 103 -12.96 14.62 5.10
N MET A 104 -12.55 15.38 6.11
CA MET A 104 -11.90 16.68 5.96
C MET A 104 -10.51 16.62 5.28
N TRP A 105 -9.93 15.43 5.13
CA TRP A 105 -8.65 15.20 4.45
C TRP A 105 -8.83 14.73 3.01
N LEU A 106 -10.07 14.64 2.52
CA LEU A 106 -10.36 14.32 1.13
C LEU A 106 -10.41 15.60 0.30
N TYR A 107 -10.13 15.45 -1.00
CA TYR A 107 -10.26 16.55 -1.96
C TYR A 107 -11.72 16.99 -2.15
N GLU A 108 -12.65 16.03 -2.09
CA GLU A 108 -14.09 16.23 -2.30
C GLU A 108 -14.85 15.53 -1.16
N PRO A 109 -15.05 16.21 -0.02
CA PRO A 109 -15.74 15.65 1.14
C PRO A 109 -17.18 15.19 0.86
N GLU A 110 -17.85 15.76 -0.14
CA GLU A 110 -19.19 15.38 -0.58
C GLU A 110 -19.24 13.96 -1.18
N GLU A 111 -18.15 13.47 -1.75
CA GLU A 111 -18.03 12.11 -2.27
C GLU A 111 -17.60 11.09 -1.21
N TYR A 112 -17.43 11.52 0.04
CA TYR A 112 -16.84 10.69 1.10
C TYR A 112 -17.50 9.33 1.22
N ALA A 113 -18.83 9.28 1.30
CA ALA A 113 -19.56 8.04 1.42
C ALA A 113 -19.30 7.07 0.24
N HIS A 114 -19.24 7.60 -0.98
CA HIS A 114 -18.95 6.82 -2.18
C HIS A 114 -17.51 6.28 -2.16
N ARG A 115 -16.53 7.11 -1.78
CA ARG A 115 -15.11 6.72 -1.69
C ARG A 115 -14.87 5.63 -0.64
N ILE A 116 -15.54 5.75 0.51
CA ILE A 116 -15.49 4.73 1.55
C ILE A 116 -16.09 3.41 1.07
N GLU A 117 -17.24 3.43 0.40
CA GLU A 117 -17.82 2.19 -0.12
C GLU A 117 -16.94 1.57 -1.21
N TRP A 118 -16.29 2.39 -2.05
CA TRP A 118 -15.34 1.90 -3.04
C TRP A 118 -14.09 1.29 -2.38
N SER A 119 -13.50 1.92 -1.37
CA SER A 119 -12.38 1.32 -0.62
C SER A 119 -12.75 -0.02 0.01
N LYS A 120 -13.95 -0.12 0.62
CA LYS A 120 -14.48 -1.39 1.15
C LYS A 120 -14.65 -2.45 0.05
N ARG A 121 -15.14 -2.05 -1.13
CA ARG A 121 -15.25 -2.94 -2.29
C ARG A 121 -13.88 -3.45 -2.73
N ILE A 122 -12.88 -2.58 -2.90
CA ILE A 122 -11.51 -2.97 -3.28
C ILE A 122 -10.92 -3.95 -2.26
N PHE A 123 -11.16 -3.75 -0.97
CA PHE A 123 -10.73 -4.69 0.07
C PHE A 123 -11.38 -6.08 -0.09
N ARG A 124 -12.69 -6.13 -0.33
CA ARG A 124 -13.40 -7.40 -0.59
C ARG A 124 -12.91 -8.08 -1.87
N ASP A 125 -12.68 -7.31 -2.92
CA ASP A 125 -12.17 -7.80 -4.21
C ASP A 125 -10.75 -8.36 -4.05
N GLU A 126 -9.89 -7.73 -3.25
CA GLU A 126 -8.56 -8.26 -2.94
C GLU A 126 -8.60 -9.60 -2.20
N ILE A 127 -9.45 -9.73 -1.17
CA ILE A 127 -9.63 -11.00 -0.45
C ILE A 127 -10.13 -12.10 -1.40
N ARG A 128 -11.08 -11.75 -2.27
CA ARG A 128 -11.62 -12.68 -3.26
C ARG A 128 -10.55 -13.13 -4.24
N ALA A 129 -9.78 -12.19 -4.80
CA ALA A 129 -8.68 -12.49 -5.70
C ALA A 129 -7.63 -13.40 -5.03
N LEU A 130 -7.22 -13.09 -3.80
CA LEU A 130 -6.24 -13.90 -3.08
C LEU A 130 -6.73 -15.34 -2.81
N ARG A 131 -8.03 -15.54 -2.58
CA ARG A 131 -8.63 -16.88 -2.45
C ARG A 131 -8.70 -17.61 -3.77
N LEU A 132 -9.13 -16.91 -4.83
CA LEU A 132 -9.28 -17.49 -6.16
C LEU A 132 -7.92 -17.94 -6.72
N LEU A 133 -6.88 -17.16 -6.46
CA LEU A 133 -5.53 -17.37 -6.99
C LEU A 133 -4.64 -18.21 -6.04
N GLU A 134 -5.19 -18.78 -4.96
CA GLU A 134 -4.45 -19.67 -4.05
C GLU A 134 -3.67 -20.80 -4.74
N PRO A 135 -4.15 -21.40 -5.86
CA PRO A 135 -3.38 -22.42 -6.58
C PRO A 135 -2.09 -21.91 -7.23
N LEU A 136 -1.93 -20.60 -7.46
CA LEU A 136 -0.75 -20.01 -8.09
C LEU A 136 0.33 -19.71 -7.04
N ARG A 137 1.56 -20.14 -7.31
CA ARG A 137 2.70 -19.85 -6.41
C ARG A 137 3.27 -18.46 -6.63
N GLU A 138 2.91 -17.85 -7.75
CA GLU A 138 3.38 -16.57 -8.24
C GLU A 138 2.53 -15.41 -7.73
N THR A 139 1.52 -15.68 -6.91
CA THR A 139 0.69 -14.68 -6.23
C THR A 139 0.75 -14.89 -4.71
N PRO A 140 0.47 -13.85 -3.90
CA PRO A 140 0.42 -14.03 -2.46
C PRO A 140 -0.72 -14.97 -2.03
N THR A 141 -0.40 -15.91 -1.14
CA THR A 141 -1.39 -16.74 -0.47
C THR A 141 -2.01 -15.97 0.69
N LEU A 142 -3.34 -15.92 0.77
CA LEU A 142 -4.06 -15.35 1.90
C LEU A 142 -3.85 -16.19 3.17
N TYR A 143 -3.46 -15.55 4.27
CA TYR A 143 -3.43 -16.19 5.59
C TYR A 143 -4.66 -15.83 6.41
N ASP A 144 -4.97 -14.53 6.52
CA ASP A 144 -6.12 -14.04 7.26
C ASP A 144 -6.52 -12.62 6.83
N TYR A 145 -7.70 -12.17 7.23
CA TYR A 145 -8.17 -10.80 7.01
C TYR A 145 -9.20 -10.40 8.07
N GLY A 146 -9.32 -9.09 8.30
CA GLY A 146 -10.27 -8.56 9.27
C GLY A 146 -10.56 -7.08 9.06
N VAL A 147 -11.60 -6.61 9.75
CA VAL A 147 -11.90 -5.19 9.86
C VAL A 147 -11.98 -4.86 11.35
N LEU A 148 -11.26 -3.82 11.75
CA LEU A 148 -11.21 -3.30 13.11
C LEU A 148 -11.74 -1.87 13.13
N GLU A 149 -12.18 -1.41 14.29
CA GLU A 149 -12.50 0.00 14.52
C GLU A 149 -11.23 0.76 14.96
N GLN A 150 -11.10 2.01 14.52
CA GLN A 150 -10.05 2.92 14.95
C GLN A 150 -10.43 3.51 16.32
N ASP A 151 -9.55 3.35 17.31
CA ASP A 151 -9.69 3.96 18.63
C ASP A 151 -9.04 5.36 18.73
N ASP A 152 -9.02 5.94 19.93
CA ASP A 152 -8.44 7.26 20.23
C ASP A 152 -6.93 7.37 19.99
N ARG A 153 -6.23 6.26 19.68
CA ARG A 153 -4.80 6.26 19.32
C ARG A 153 -4.59 6.47 17.82
N HIS A 154 -5.65 6.43 17.03
CA HIS A 154 -5.59 6.54 15.58
C HIS A 154 -5.97 7.94 15.11
N ASP A 155 -5.64 8.22 13.85
CA ASP A 155 -5.90 9.51 13.21
C ASP A 155 -7.40 9.81 13.06
N TYR A 156 -8.26 8.77 13.06
CA TYR A 156 -9.71 8.92 12.92
C TYR A 156 -10.50 7.94 13.81
N PRO A 157 -10.72 8.28 15.10
CA PRO A 157 -11.52 7.46 16.00
C PRO A 157 -12.93 7.22 15.47
N GLY A 158 -13.43 5.99 15.59
CA GLY A 158 -14.69 5.52 15.00
C GLY A 158 -14.64 5.20 13.50
N GLY A 159 -13.49 5.44 12.84
CA GLY A 159 -13.21 4.93 11.51
C GLY A 159 -12.91 3.42 11.50
N PHE A 160 -12.64 2.84 10.33
CA PHE A 160 -12.24 1.43 10.24
C PHE A 160 -10.79 1.23 9.78
N ILE A 161 -10.23 0.07 10.13
CA ILE A 161 -8.96 -0.47 9.66
C ILE A 161 -9.25 -1.79 8.97
N SER A 162 -8.99 -1.88 7.67
CA SER A 162 -9.07 -3.14 6.94
C SER A 162 -7.68 -3.79 6.90
N ALA A 163 -7.59 -5.03 7.37
CA ALA A 163 -6.34 -5.76 7.51
C ALA A 163 -6.31 -7.02 6.63
N ILE A 164 -5.19 -7.28 5.96
CA ILE A 164 -4.92 -8.52 5.23
C ILE A 164 -3.53 -9.03 5.64
N ALA A 165 -3.45 -10.29 6.04
CA ALA A 165 -2.20 -11.02 6.22
C ALA A 165 -2.04 -12.03 5.07
N MET A 166 -0.89 -12.02 4.42
CA MET A 166 -0.61 -12.88 3.26
C MET A 166 0.85 -13.33 3.24
N SER A 167 1.18 -14.31 2.40
CA SER A 167 2.57 -14.74 2.19
C SER A 167 3.42 -13.60 1.65
N ARG A 168 4.68 -13.54 2.10
CA ARG A 168 5.68 -12.67 1.49
C ARG A 168 6.21 -13.33 0.22
N MET A 169 6.15 -12.61 -0.91
CA MET A 169 6.78 -13.08 -2.15
C MET A 169 8.32 -13.01 -2.03
N PRO A 170 9.06 -14.00 -2.57
CA PRO A 170 10.51 -14.00 -2.53
C PRO A 170 11.08 -12.87 -3.40
N GLY A 171 12.16 -12.25 -2.94
CA GLY A 171 12.82 -11.15 -3.65
C GLY A 171 12.32 -9.76 -3.25
N LYS A 172 12.40 -8.82 -4.19
CA LYS A 172 12.02 -7.41 -4.05
C LYS A 172 11.41 -6.90 -5.37
N PRO A 173 10.76 -5.72 -5.39
CA PRO A 173 10.29 -5.11 -6.65
C PRO A 173 11.36 -5.16 -7.74
N ALA A 174 10.97 -5.54 -8.95
CA ALA A 174 11.90 -5.66 -10.08
C ALA A 174 12.54 -4.29 -10.42
N THR A 175 11.81 -3.20 -10.17
CA THR A 175 12.26 -1.81 -10.31
C THR A 175 13.40 -1.44 -9.37
N ASP A 176 13.62 -2.20 -8.29
CA ASP A 176 14.75 -2.00 -7.37
C ASP A 176 16.07 -2.59 -7.90
N TYR A 177 16.08 -3.20 -9.09
CA TYR A 177 17.29 -3.67 -9.77
C TYR A 177 17.65 -2.70 -10.89
N PRO A 178 18.54 -1.72 -10.65
CA PRO A 178 18.90 -0.70 -11.66
C PRO A 178 19.74 -1.27 -12.81
N ASP A 179 20.19 -2.51 -12.68
CA ASP A 179 21.14 -3.19 -13.57
C ASP A 179 20.54 -4.45 -14.22
N LEU A 180 19.22 -4.49 -14.41
CA LEU A 180 18.58 -5.57 -15.16
C LEU A 180 19.16 -5.64 -16.58
N SER A 181 19.67 -6.80 -16.94
CA SER A 181 20.11 -7.09 -18.31
C SER A 181 18.91 -7.30 -19.24
N ASP A 182 19.09 -7.10 -20.55
CA ASP A 182 18.06 -7.37 -21.56
C ASP A 182 17.51 -8.81 -21.47
N VAL A 183 18.39 -9.76 -21.12
CA VAL A 183 18.03 -11.18 -20.95
C VAL A 183 17.11 -11.37 -19.73
N GLU A 184 17.40 -10.69 -18.62
CA GLU A 184 16.53 -10.70 -17.44
C GLU A 184 15.20 -10.00 -17.73
N GLY A 185 15.24 -8.84 -18.40
CA GLY A 185 14.03 -8.11 -18.81
C GLY A 185 13.11 -8.97 -19.67
N GLU A 186 13.64 -9.63 -20.70
CA GLU A 186 12.84 -10.50 -21.56
C GLU A 186 12.33 -11.76 -20.81
N SER A 187 13.10 -12.28 -19.85
CA SER A 187 12.66 -13.35 -18.96
C SER A 187 11.51 -12.92 -18.05
N LEU A 188 11.61 -11.72 -17.44
CA LEU A 188 10.56 -11.10 -16.63
C LEU A 188 9.28 -10.95 -17.44
N LYS A 189 9.36 -10.34 -18.63
CA LYS A 189 8.22 -10.14 -19.53
C LYS A 189 7.50 -11.46 -19.82
N ARG A 190 8.22 -12.51 -20.19
CA ARG A 190 7.64 -13.83 -20.49
C ARG A 190 6.95 -14.45 -19.28
N LYS A 191 7.57 -14.36 -18.10
CA LYS A 191 6.99 -14.89 -16.85
C LYS A 191 5.76 -14.10 -16.43
N VAL A 192 5.80 -12.77 -16.48
CA VAL A 192 4.66 -11.90 -16.18
C VAL A 192 3.51 -12.21 -17.13
N LEU A 193 3.77 -12.36 -18.44
CA LEU A 193 2.76 -12.75 -19.42
C LEU A 193 2.09 -14.09 -19.03
N GLN A 194 2.88 -15.10 -18.67
CA GLN A 194 2.35 -16.40 -18.25
C GLN A 194 1.51 -16.27 -16.98
N ILE A 195 2.00 -15.56 -15.95
CA ILE A 195 1.27 -15.37 -14.69
C ILE A 195 -0.07 -14.68 -14.95
N LEU A 196 -0.09 -13.63 -15.78
CA LEU A 196 -1.33 -12.93 -16.12
C LEU A 196 -2.33 -13.87 -16.82
N GLU A 197 -1.87 -14.72 -17.74
CA GLU A 197 -2.73 -15.70 -18.40
C GLU A 197 -3.24 -16.75 -17.41
N ASP A 198 -2.42 -17.22 -16.48
CA ASP A 198 -2.83 -18.16 -15.43
C ASP A 198 -3.90 -17.54 -14.51
N ILE A 199 -3.73 -16.26 -14.14
CA ILE A 199 -4.71 -15.47 -13.39
C ILE A 199 -6.04 -15.38 -14.17
N ARG A 200 -5.97 -15.09 -15.49
CA ARG A 200 -7.13 -15.06 -16.40
C ARG A 200 -7.86 -16.40 -16.44
N LEU A 201 -7.13 -17.49 -16.59
CA LEU A 201 -7.67 -18.84 -16.67
C LEU A 201 -8.34 -19.28 -15.36
N LEU A 202 -7.93 -18.72 -14.22
CA LEU A 202 -8.61 -18.91 -12.93
C LEU A 202 -9.86 -18.03 -12.75
N GLY A 203 -10.21 -17.19 -13.72
CA GLY A 203 -11.43 -16.39 -13.68
C GLY A 203 -11.22 -14.97 -13.15
N TRP A 204 -9.98 -14.47 -13.11
CA TRP A 204 -9.67 -13.10 -12.67
C TRP A 204 -8.91 -12.36 -13.76
N GLU A 205 -9.24 -11.11 -14.06
CA GLU A 205 -8.45 -10.28 -14.97
C GLU A 205 -8.00 -9.01 -14.26
N LEU A 206 -6.69 -8.80 -14.21
CA LEU A 206 -6.10 -7.56 -13.71
C LEU A 206 -6.18 -6.48 -14.78
N TYR A 207 -6.60 -5.28 -14.40
CA TYR A 207 -6.69 -4.14 -15.31
C TYR A 207 -5.95 -2.89 -14.79
N ASP A 208 -5.41 -2.93 -13.58
CA ASP A 208 -4.61 -1.86 -13.00
C ASP A 208 -3.41 -2.44 -12.24
N GLY A 209 -2.31 -1.69 -12.23
CA GLY A 209 -1.03 -2.15 -11.72
C GLY A 209 0.12 -1.20 -12.01
N GLU A 210 1.17 -1.32 -11.20
CA GLU A 210 2.42 -0.57 -11.30
C GLU A 210 3.58 -1.56 -11.50
N PRO A 211 4.69 -1.16 -12.13
CA PRO A 211 5.89 -2.00 -12.26
C PRO A 211 6.40 -2.54 -10.91
N ASP A 212 6.25 -1.77 -9.83
CA ASP A 212 6.62 -2.18 -8.46
C ASP A 212 5.83 -3.41 -7.96
N ASN A 213 4.72 -3.76 -8.61
CA ASN A 213 3.95 -4.95 -8.27
C ASN A 213 4.63 -6.24 -8.74
N ILE A 214 5.59 -6.16 -9.67
CA ILE A 214 6.38 -7.30 -10.14
C ILE A 214 7.51 -7.52 -9.14
N VAL A 215 7.46 -8.64 -8.40
CA VAL A 215 8.51 -9.03 -7.47
C VAL A 215 9.43 -10.03 -8.15
N TYR A 216 10.74 -9.77 -8.07
CA TYR A 216 11.78 -10.61 -8.67
C TYR A 216 12.80 -11.05 -7.64
N ASP A 217 12.96 -12.36 -7.53
CA ASP A 217 14.07 -12.99 -6.83
C ASP A 217 15.13 -13.38 -7.86
N ARG A 218 16.16 -12.54 -8.00
CA ARG A 218 17.25 -12.75 -8.96
C ARG A 218 18.02 -14.05 -8.72
N LEU A 219 18.14 -14.50 -7.48
CA LEU A 219 18.92 -15.71 -7.14
C LEU A 219 18.25 -16.98 -7.66
N THR A 220 16.92 -17.07 -7.53
CA THR A 220 16.16 -18.24 -7.97
C THR A 220 15.54 -18.05 -9.35
N GLY A 221 15.54 -16.81 -9.86
CA GLY A 221 14.81 -16.41 -11.05
C GLY A 221 13.29 -16.38 -10.84
N THR A 222 12.78 -16.50 -9.62
CA THR A 222 11.33 -16.49 -9.34
C THR A 222 10.73 -15.12 -9.62
N VAL A 223 9.55 -15.10 -10.25
CA VAL A 223 8.79 -13.89 -10.56
C VAL A 223 7.41 -14.03 -9.94
N SER A 224 6.89 -12.95 -9.39
CA SER A 224 5.59 -12.93 -8.75
C SER A 224 4.87 -11.61 -8.99
N ILE A 225 3.54 -11.63 -8.98
CA ILE A 225 2.70 -10.44 -9.09
C ILE A 225 1.99 -10.20 -7.76
N THR A 226 2.12 -8.99 -7.23
CA THR A 226 1.43 -8.54 -6.02
C THR A 226 0.33 -7.52 -6.36
N CYS A 227 -0.37 -7.01 -5.35
CA CYS A 227 -1.43 -5.99 -5.52
C CYS A 227 -2.57 -6.40 -6.48
N ILE A 228 -3.01 -7.64 -6.40
CA ILE A 228 -4.06 -8.24 -7.25
C ILE A 228 -5.50 -7.73 -6.99
N ALA A 229 -5.66 -6.64 -6.23
CA ALA A 229 -6.94 -6.10 -5.80
C ALA A 229 -7.77 -5.48 -6.95
N TYR A 230 -7.08 -4.98 -7.97
CA TYR A 230 -7.71 -4.24 -9.07
C TYR A 230 -7.91 -5.16 -10.27
N GLY A 231 -8.96 -5.96 -10.18
CA GLY A 231 -9.36 -6.89 -11.22
C GLY A 231 -10.86 -7.16 -11.26
N ALA A 232 -11.28 -8.06 -12.15
CA ALA A 232 -12.67 -8.43 -12.34
C ALA A 232 -12.84 -9.94 -12.53
N ASP A 233 -13.98 -10.47 -12.05
CA ASP A 233 -14.37 -11.89 -12.12
C ASP A 233 -14.83 -12.37 -13.50
N LYS A 234 -14.72 -11.52 -14.52
CA LYS A 234 -15.17 -11.79 -15.88
C LYS A 234 -14.03 -11.48 -16.83
N PRO A 235 -13.00 -12.35 -16.85
CA PRO A 235 -11.90 -12.16 -17.75
C PRO A 235 -12.39 -12.16 -19.20
N THR A 236 -11.66 -11.47 -20.05
CA THR A 236 -11.84 -11.58 -21.49
C THR A 236 -11.63 -13.01 -21.97
N ASP A 237 -12.39 -13.41 -22.99
CA ASP A 237 -12.33 -14.77 -23.57
C ASP A 237 -11.06 -15.02 -24.39
N ARG A 238 -10.27 -13.98 -24.65
CA ARG A 238 -9.03 -14.07 -25.42
C ARG A 238 -7.82 -14.27 -24.49
N PRO A 239 -6.79 -15.01 -24.92
CA PRO A 239 -5.53 -15.07 -24.20
C PRO A 239 -4.87 -13.70 -24.07
N ILE A 240 -4.12 -13.52 -22.99
CA ILE A 240 -3.21 -12.38 -22.82
C ILE A 240 -1.99 -12.60 -23.71
N THR A 241 -1.56 -11.54 -24.37
CA THR A 241 -0.48 -11.53 -25.34
C THR A 241 0.49 -10.38 -25.06
N GLU A 242 1.65 -10.39 -25.72
CA GLU A 242 2.61 -9.29 -25.61
C GLU A 242 2.09 -7.94 -26.13
N ARG A 243 1.02 -7.95 -26.92
CA ARG A 243 0.40 -6.75 -27.47
C ARG A 243 -0.52 -6.06 -26.48
N ASP A 244 -0.82 -6.71 -25.35
CA ASP A 244 -1.73 -6.17 -24.35
C ASP A 244 -1.12 -4.96 -23.65
N GLY A 245 -1.89 -3.85 -23.66
CA GLY A 245 -1.46 -2.59 -23.07
C GLY A 245 -1.13 -2.72 -21.59
N PHE A 246 -1.85 -3.58 -20.87
CA PHE A 246 -1.60 -3.82 -19.45
C PHE A 246 -0.22 -4.42 -19.17
N LEU A 247 0.25 -5.34 -20.02
CA LEU A 247 1.62 -5.88 -19.92
C LEU A 247 2.66 -4.77 -20.11
N ARG A 248 2.40 -3.81 -21.00
CA ARG A 248 3.30 -2.66 -21.21
C ARG A 248 3.35 -1.74 -19.98
N ILE A 249 2.23 -1.54 -19.29
CA ILE A 249 2.16 -0.74 -18.06
C ILE A 249 3.00 -1.40 -16.96
N LEU A 250 2.81 -2.71 -16.72
CA LEU A 250 3.59 -3.46 -15.74
C LEU A 250 5.09 -3.52 -16.08
N GLY A 251 5.43 -3.44 -17.36
CA GLY A 251 6.81 -3.52 -17.86
C GLY A 251 7.58 -2.22 -17.93
N GLN A 252 6.96 -1.11 -17.53
CA GLN A 252 7.60 0.19 -17.67
C GLN A 252 8.91 0.23 -16.87
N ASN A 253 10.01 0.59 -17.55
CA ASN A 253 11.38 0.61 -17.04
C ASN A 253 11.99 -0.77 -16.69
N LEU A 254 11.36 -1.89 -17.09
CA LEU A 254 11.87 -3.24 -16.79
C LEU A 254 12.39 -4.01 -18.02
N TRP A 255 11.67 -3.97 -19.13
CA TRP A 255 12.02 -4.74 -20.34
C TRP A 255 11.79 -4.00 -21.65
N TRP A 256 11.53 -2.70 -21.54
CA TRP A 256 11.48 -1.75 -22.65
C TRP A 256 12.41 -0.59 -22.29
N THR A 257 13.72 -0.84 -22.40
CA THR A 257 14.77 0.19 -22.31
C THR A 257 14.99 0.85 -23.66
#